data_AF-A0A0H5E3Z7-F1
#
_entry.id   AF-A0A0H5E3Z7-F1
#
_cell.length_a   1.000
_cell.length_b   1.000
_cell.length_c   1.000
_cell.angle_alpha   90.00
_cell.angle_beta   90.00
_cell.angle_gamma   90.00
#
_symmetry.space_group_name_H-M   'P 1'
#
loop_
_entity.id
_entity.type
_entity.pdbx_description
1 polymer ?
#
loop_
_entity_poly.entity_id
_entity_poly.type
_entity_poly.pdbx_seq_one_letter_code
_entity_poly.pdbx_strand_id
1 'polypeptide(L)' 'MFSLKNWYIFLAGAAFFHTVSHALLPYYFDLPLHLKNFSLTYEMNQYILAGSGALTILLLFLAAKTKR' A
#
# COMPACT_ATOMS: atom_id res chain seq x y z
N MET A 1 -10.03 -12.32 17.23
CA MET A 1 -8.98 -11.55 16.52
C MET A 1 -8.38 -12.31 15.33
N PHE A 2 -8.36 -13.66 15.33
CA PHE A 2 -7.64 -14.47 14.33
C PHE A 2 -8.47 -15.03 13.16
N SER A 3 -9.55 -14.36 12.72
CA SER A 3 -10.25 -14.82 11.51
C SER A 3 -9.53 -14.34 10.26
N LEU A 4 -9.56 -15.14 9.20
CA LEU A 4 -8.95 -14.79 7.91
C LEU A 4 -9.51 -13.48 7.35
N LYS A 5 -10.80 -13.24 7.55
CA LYS A 5 -11.46 -11.96 7.23
C LYS A 5 -10.81 -10.77 7.95
N ASN A 6 -10.55 -10.89 9.25
CA ASN A 6 -9.95 -9.80 10.02
C ASN A 6 -8.50 -9.54 9.56
N TRP A 7 -7.77 -10.59 9.20
CA TRP A 7 -6.45 -10.45 8.58
C TRP A 7 -6.51 -9.70 7.25
N TYR A 8 -7.46 -10.03 6.37
CA TYR A 8 -7.64 -9.29 5.11
C TYR A 8 -7.97 -7.81 5.34
N ILE A 9 -8.83 -7.49 6.31
CA ILE A 9 -9.15 -6.10 6.66
C ILE A 9 -7.91 -5.37 7.22
N PHE A 10 -7.16 -6.01 8.11
CA PHE A 10 -5.95 -5.43 8.68
C PHE A 10 -4.90 -5.16 7.60
N LEU A 11 -4.64 -6.12 6.73
CA LEU A 11 -3.69 -5.98 5.61
C LEU A 11 -4.16 -4.93 4.60
N ALA A 12 -5.47 -4.86 4.32
CA ALA A 12 -6.03 -3.82 3.47
C ALA A 12 -5.79 -2.42 4.06
N GLY A 13 -5.98 -2.27 5.38
CA GLY A 13 -5.64 -1.03 6.08
C GLY A 13 -4.16 -0.67 5.96
N ALA A 14 -3.26 -1.63 6.16
CA ALA A 14 -1.82 -1.41 6.01
C ALA A 14 -1.43 -1.00 4.58
N ALA A 15 -1.97 -1.69 3.56
CA ALA A 15 -1.74 -1.36 2.16
C ALA A 15 -2.31 0.02 1.78
N PHE A 16 -3.46 0.38 2.34
CA PHE A 16 -4.05 1.71 2.17
C PHE A 16 -3.14 2.81 2.74
N PHE A 17 -2.67 2.66 3.99
CA PHE A 17 -1.75 3.63 4.59
C PHE A 17 -0.43 3.73 3.83
N HIS A 18 0.08 2.61 3.30
CA HIS A 18 1.26 2.60 2.44
C HIS A 18 1.02 3.40 1.15
N THR A 19 -0.15 3.22 0.52
CA THR A 19 -0.59 3.99 -0.66
C THR A 19 -0.64 5.48 -0.37
N VAL A 20 -1.27 5.86 0.74
CA VAL A 20 -1.36 7.27 1.18
C VAL A 20 0.03 7.85 1.43
N SER A 21 0.94 7.08 2.04
CA SER A 21 2.31 7.51 2.30
C SER A 21 3.05 7.81 0.98
N HIS A 22 2.96 6.94 -0.02
CA HIS A 22 3.55 7.16 -1.35
C HIS A 22 2.86 8.26 -2.17
N ALA A 23 1.57 8.51 -1.92
CA ALA A 23 0.84 9.62 -2.53
C ALA A 23 1.30 10.96 -1.96
N LEU A 24 1.56 10.99 -0.65
CA LEU A 24 2.02 12.19 0.05
C LEU A 24 3.52 12.43 -0.12
N LEU A 25 4.32 11.38 -0.36
CA LEU A 25 5.78 11.45 -0.41
C LEU A 25 6.32 12.59 -1.30
N PRO A 26 5.84 12.80 -2.56
CA PRO A 26 6.37 13.85 -3.45
C PRO A 26 6.02 15.27 -3.00
N TYR A 27 5.07 15.44 -2.08
CA TYR A 27 4.73 16.76 -1.54
C TYR A 27 5.66 17.18 -0.39
N TYR A 28 6.30 16.21 0.26
CA TYR A 28 7.17 16.45 1.42
C TYR A 28 8.65 16.24 1.10
N PHE A 29 8.97 15.48 0.05
CA PHE A 29 10.34 15.15 -0.34
C PHE A 29 10.51 15.22 -1.85
N ASP A 30 11.63 15.77 -2.30
CA ASP A 30 12.04 15.70 -3.69
C ASP A 30 12.50 14.28 -4.04
N LEU A 31 11.99 13.76 -5.16
CA LEU A 31 12.40 12.47 -5.70
C LEU A 31 13.47 12.69 -6.80
N PRO A 32 14.52 11.84 -6.90
CA PRO A 32 14.67 10.54 -6.23
C PRO A 32 15.12 10.62 -4.77
N LEU A 33 14.48 9.84 -3.90
CA LEU A 33 14.90 9.71 -2.49
C LEU A 33 16.03 8.69 -2.39
N HIS A 34 17.24 9.14 -2.09
CA HIS A 34 18.41 8.27 -1.94
C HIS A 34 18.40 7.56 -0.58
N LEU A 35 18.02 6.28 -0.57
CA LEU A 35 18.08 5.41 0.60
C LEU A 35 19.41 4.64 0.61
N LYS A 36 19.77 4.07 1.76
CA LYS A 36 21.07 3.40 1.99
C LYS A 36 21.43 2.37 0.91
N ASN A 37 20.45 1.65 0.38
CA ASN A 37 20.67 0.52 -0.54
C ASN A 37 20.08 0.74 -1.95
N PHE A 38 19.24 1.75 -2.15
CA PHE A 38 18.59 2.03 -3.43
C PHE A 38 18.06 3.46 -3.46
N SER A 39 17.74 3.97 -4.65
CA SER A 39 17.08 5.27 -4.80
C SER A 39 15.63 5.04 -5.17
N LEU A 40 14.69 5.58 -4.39
CA LEU A 40 13.28 5.57 -4.75
C LEU A 40 13.05 6.66 -5.80
N THR A 41 12.99 6.27 -7.08
CA THR A 41 12.70 7.21 -8.17
C THR A 41 11.22 7.55 -8.22
N TYR A 42 10.88 8.58 -9.01
CA TYR A 42 9.49 8.97 -9.23
C TYR A 42 8.68 7.81 -9.84
N GLU A 43 9.23 7.12 -10.84
CA GLU A 43 8.59 5.99 -11.51
C GLU A 43 8.34 4.85 -10.52
N MET A 44 9.36 4.50 -9.72
CA MET A 44 9.23 3.48 -8.67
C MET A 44 8.14 3.86 -7.66
N ASN A 45 8.08 5.13 -7.24
CA ASN A 45 7.03 5.63 -6.35
C ASN A 45 5.63 5.45 -6.96
N GLN A 46 5.46 5.78 -8.24
CA GLN A 46 4.18 5.60 -8.95
C GLN A 46 3.77 4.13 -9.06
N TYR A 47 4.71 3.21 -9.33
CA TYR A 47 4.42 1.78 -9.35
C TYR A 47 4.01 1.25 -7.97
N ILE A 48 4.68 1.69 -6.90
CA ILE A 48 4.34 1.28 -5.53
C ILE A 48 2.96 1.82 -5.15
N LEU A 49 2.64 3.07 -5.53
CA LEU A 49 1.33 3.67 -5.31
C LEU A 49 0.21 2.89 -6.01
N ALA A 50 0.38 2.62 -7.31
CA ALA A 50 -0.60 1.84 -8.08
C ALA A 50 -0.75 0.41 -7.55
N GLY A 51 0.37 -0.27 -7.26
CA GLY A 51 0.38 -1.62 -6.72
C GLY A 51 -0.29 -1.73 -5.35
N SER A 52 0.00 -0.79 -4.45
CA SER A 52 -0.57 -0.76 -3.10
C SER A 52 -2.07 -0.43 -3.12
N GLY A 53 -2.51 0.46 -4.01
CA GLY A 53 -3.92 0.74 -4.24
C GLY A 53 -4.68 -0.48 -4.75
N ALA A 54 -4.13 -1.17 -5.76
CA ALA A 54 -4.72 -2.40 -6.29
C ALA A 54 -4.79 -3.52 -5.24
N LEU A 55 -3.72 -3.68 -4.45
CA LEU A 55 -3.66 -4.66 -3.36
C LEU A 55 -4.73 -4.37 -2.29
N THR A 56 -4.92 -3.10 -1.94
CA THR A 56 -5.97 -2.68 -1.00
C THR A 56 -7.35 -3.12 -1.49
N ILE A 57 -7.69 -2.84 -2.75
CA ILE A 57 -8.97 -3.22 -3.35
C ILE A 57 -9.14 -4.75 -3.35
N LEU A 58 -8.10 -5.49 -3.74
CA LEU A 58 -8.11 -6.94 -3.77
C LEU A 58 -8.36 -7.53 -2.37
N LEU A 59 -7.68 -7.03 -1.35
CA LEU A 59 -7.83 -7.51 0.02
C LEU A 59 -9.22 -7.21 0.59
N LEU A 60 -9.78 -6.03 0.31
CA LEU A 60 -11.16 -5.70 0.69
C LEU A 60 -12.17 -6.60 -0.01
N PHE A 61 -11.96 -6.89 -1.30
CA PHE A 61 -12.79 -7.83 -2.05
C PHE A 61 -12.75 -9.23 -1.44
N LEU A 62 -11.56 -9.74 -1.10
CA LEU A 62 -11.39 -11.04 -0.43
C LEU A 62 -12.04 -11.05 0.95
N ALA A 63 -11.89 -9.98 1.74
CA ALA A 63 -12.57 -9.82 3.02
C ALA A 63 -14.10 -9.86 2.89
N ALA A 64 -14.65 -9.26 1.82
CA ALA A 64 -16.08 -9.27 1.53
C ALA A 64 -16.60 -10.65 1.12
N LYS A 65 -15.78 -11.44 0.41
CA LYS A 65 -16.11 -12.82 -0.01
C LYS A 65 -15.92 -13.87 1.09
N THR A 66 -15.08 -13.58 2.09
CA THR A 66 -14.81 -14.51 3.19
C THR A 66 -15.99 -14.55 4.15
N LYS A 67 -16.69 -15.69 4.21
CA LYS A 67 -17.68 -15.96 5.26
C LYS A 67 -16.98 -16.07 6.61
N ARG A 68 -17.68 -15.62 7.67
CA ARG A 68 -17.17 -15.41 9.02
C ARG A 68 -16.30 -16.54 9.56
#